data_AF-A0A2E2TAW4-F1
#
_entry.id   AF-A0A2E2TAW4-F1
#
_cell.length_a   1.000
_cell.length_b   1.000
_cell.length_c   1.000
_cell.angle_alpha   90.00
_cell.angle_beta   90.00
_cell.angle_gamma   90.00
#
_symmetry.space_group_name_H-M   'P 1'
#
loop_
_entity.id
_entity.type
_entity.pdbx_description
1 polymer ?
#
loop_
_entity_poly.entity_id
_entity_poly.type
_entity_poly.pdbx_seq_one_letter_code
_entity_poly.pdbx_strand_id
1 'polypeptide(L)'
;MQTNEKSVFEFETVKGKRLVIALDTNEKYLVYRYGTEKNIELEFPKKLSTSWNEFQFSWYLRGGGVQNEGLDLNYLYFDSGIYRYVVFQEYSANSQRTDYGIKVINRETKNKTVIEANPTTVEGTLSNFRDVKSIKEGDELFE
;
A
#
# COMPACT_ATOMS: atom_id res chain seq x y z
N MET A 1 -9.96 14.31 1.56
CA MET A 1 -10.05 13.44 2.75
C MET A 1 -11.23 13.89 3.58
N GLN A 2 -11.87 12.97 4.31
CA GLN A 2 -12.94 13.35 5.25
C GLN A 2 -12.34 13.96 6.52
N THR A 3 -13.10 14.74 7.28
CA THR A 3 -12.59 15.45 8.47
C THR A 3 -12.22 14.52 9.62
N ASN A 4 -12.75 13.29 9.62
CA ASN A 4 -12.46 12.25 10.60
C ASN A 4 -11.33 11.31 10.18
N GLU A 5 -10.61 11.59 9.10
CA GLU A 5 -9.55 10.73 8.55
C GLU A 5 -8.18 11.39 8.68
N LYS A 6 -7.16 10.57 8.94
CA LYS A 6 -5.74 10.94 8.83
C LYS A 6 -5.08 10.11 7.74
N SER A 7 -4.24 10.73 6.91
CA SER A 7 -3.37 9.98 5.99
C SER A 7 -2.31 9.23 6.80
N VAL A 8 -2.10 7.96 6.51
CA VAL A 8 -1.06 7.13 7.15
C VAL A 8 0.03 6.72 6.16
N PHE A 9 -0.30 6.75 4.87
CA PHE A 9 0.66 6.57 3.79
C PHE A 9 0.09 7.18 2.51
N GLU A 10 0.83 8.06 1.85
CA GLU A 10 0.42 8.67 0.59
C GLU A 10 1.59 9.04 -0.31
N PHE A 11 1.30 9.17 -1.60
CA PHE A 11 2.26 9.67 -2.58
C PHE A 11 1.55 10.14 -3.85
N GLU A 12 2.24 10.96 -4.64
CA GLU A 12 1.92 11.15 -6.05
C GLU A 12 2.64 10.12 -6.91
N THR A 13 2.02 9.72 -8.01
CA THR A 13 2.62 8.84 -9.02
C THR A 13 3.40 9.68 -10.00
N VAL A 14 4.35 9.05 -10.70
CA VAL A 14 5.10 9.70 -11.80
C VAL A 14 4.19 10.24 -12.92
N LYS A 15 2.94 9.80 -12.99
CA LYS A 15 1.92 10.24 -13.95
C LYS A 15 0.92 11.26 -13.38
N GLY A 16 1.17 11.82 -12.20
CA GLY A 16 0.37 12.92 -11.62
C GLY A 16 -0.95 12.51 -10.96
N LYS A 17 -1.16 11.21 -10.72
CA LYS A 17 -2.25 10.70 -9.86
C LYS A 17 -1.76 10.53 -8.43
N ARG A 18 -2.62 10.68 -7.44
CA ARG A 18 -2.31 10.53 -6.01
C ARG A 18 -2.91 9.23 -5.46
N LEU A 19 -2.13 8.54 -4.64
CA LEU A 19 -2.58 7.48 -3.75
C LEU A 19 -2.67 8.03 -2.33
N VAL A 20 -3.76 7.71 -1.62
CA VAL A 20 -3.90 7.95 -0.18
C VAL A 20 -4.41 6.70 0.50
N ILE A 21 -3.69 6.25 1.52
CA ILE A 21 -4.18 5.32 2.54
C ILE A 21 -4.52 6.15 3.77
N ALA A 22 -5.82 6.20 4.10
CA ALA A 22 -6.31 6.97 5.23
C ALA A 22 -6.96 6.06 6.28
N LEU A 23 -6.77 6.44 7.54
CA LEU A 23 -7.29 5.77 8.71
C LEU A 23 -8.28 6.70 9.41
N ASP A 24 -9.45 6.19 9.78
CA ASP A 24 -10.33 6.92 10.68
C ASP A 24 -9.59 7.27 11.98
N THR A 25 -9.83 8.46 12.51
CA THR A 25 -9.15 8.97 13.72
C THR A 25 -9.45 8.15 14.98
N ASN A 26 -10.52 7.36 14.98
CA ASN A 26 -10.86 6.38 16.03
C ASN A 26 -10.60 4.93 15.57
N GLU A 27 -9.82 4.75 14.50
CA GLU A 27 -9.40 3.46 13.94
C GLU A 27 -10.55 2.55 13.52
N LYS A 28 -11.72 3.13 13.21
CA LYS A 28 -12.93 2.38 12.82
C LYS A 28 -12.82 1.72 11.45
N TYR A 29 -12.06 2.32 10.54
CA TYR A 29 -11.90 1.82 9.18
C TYR A 29 -10.59 2.31 8.54
N LEU A 30 -10.12 1.56 7.56
CA LEU A 30 -9.07 1.93 6.63
C LEU A 30 -9.69 2.27 5.26
N VAL A 31 -9.08 3.15 4.49
CA VAL A 31 -9.55 3.42 3.12
C VAL A 31 -8.39 3.72 2.19
N TYR A 32 -8.45 3.12 1.02
CA TYR A 32 -7.60 3.36 -0.13
C TYR A 32 -8.31 4.32 -1.08
N ARG A 33 -7.62 5.35 -1.54
CA ARG A 33 -8.09 6.24 -2.61
C ARG A 33 -7.00 6.49 -3.62
N TYR A 34 -7.34 6.34 -4.89
CA TYR A 34 -6.47 6.64 -6.02
C TYR A 34 -7.19 7.50 -7.05
N GLY A 35 -6.52 8.51 -7.57
CA GLY A 35 -7.08 9.37 -8.61
C GLY A 35 -6.37 10.70 -8.74
N THR A 36 -7.09 11.72 -9.15
CA THR A 36 -6.60 13.12 -9.21
C THR A 36 -7.25 13.93 -8.09
N GLU A 37 -6.77 15.15 -7.88
CA GLU A 37 -7.38 16.09 -6.92
C GLU A 37 -8.89 16.28 -7.19
N LYS A 38 -9.30 16.26 -8.45
CA LYS A 38 -10.69 16.54 -8.87
C LYS A 38 -11.55 15.28 -8.97
N ASN A 39 -10.95 14.09 -9.05
CA ASN A 39 -11.68 12.86 -9.32
C ASN A 39 -11.01 11.66 -8.65
N ILE A 40 -11.75 11.00 -7.76
CA ILE A 40 -11.36 9.70 -7.21
C ILE A 40 -11.72 8.63 -8.25
N GLU A 41 -10.71 7.95 -8.77
CA GLU A 41 -10.87 6.92 -9.79
C GLU A 41 -11.09 5.53 -9.18
N LEU A 42 -10.51 5.28 -8.01
CA LEU A 42 -10.69 4.06 -7.25
C LEU A 42 -10.72 4.39 -5.77
N GLU A 43 -11.83 4.02 -5.12
CA GLU A 43 -11.99 4.02 -3.67
C GLU A 43 -12.28 2.61 -3.21
N PHE A 44 -11.59 2.17 -2.15
CA PHE A 44 -11.78 0.85 -1.57
C PHE A 44 -11.60 0.90 -0.03
N PRO A 45 -12.43 0.20 0.74
CA PRO A 45 -13.58 -0.60 0.32
C PRO A 45 -14.84 0.26 0.21
N LYS A 46 -15.85 -0.22 -0.53
CA LYS A 46 -17.14 0.49 -0.66
C LYS A 46 -17.92 0.60 0.67
N LYS A 47 -17.72 -0.37 1.57
CA LYS A 47 -18.38 -0.42 2.88
C LYS A 47 -17.34 -0.26 3.99
N LEU A 48 -17.31 0.90 4.61
CA LEU A 48 -16.30 1.23 5.62
C LEU A 48 -16.45 0.40 6.92
N SER A 49 -17.66 -0.01 7.28
CA SER A 49 -17.89 -0.77 8.52
C SER A 49 -17.30 -2.18 8.54
N THR A 50 -16.90 -2.73 7.38
CA THR A 50 -16.20 -4.02 7.26
C THR A 50 -14.77 -3.85 6.75
N SER A 51 -14.28 -2.62 6.68
CA SER A 51 -13.07 -2.26 5.93
C SER A 51 -11.84 -3.11 6.30
N TRP A 52 -11.60 -3.30 7.59
CA TRP A 52 -10.44 -4.05 8.09
C TRP A 52 -10.34 -5.47 7.54
N ASN A 53 -11.48 -6.12 7.25
CA ASN A 53 -11.53 -7.49 6.72
C ASN A 53 -11.26 -7.55 5.21
N GLU A 54 -11.29 -6.42 4.52
CA GLU A 54 -11.13 -6.31 3.07
C GLU A 54 -9.66 -6.10 2.68
N PHE A 55 -8.82 -5.71 3.63
CA PHE A 55 -7.38 -5.54 3.44
C PHE A 55 -6.60 -6.70 4.05
N GLN A 56 -5.46 -6.97 3.43
CA GLN A 56 -4.42 -7.83 3.97
C GLN A 56 -3.10 -7.07 4.01
N PHE A 57 -2.27 -7.41 4.99
CA PHE A 57 -0.94 -6.85 5.14
C PHE A 57 0.10 -7.95 5.28
N SER A 58 1.12 -7.91 4.43
CA SER A 58 2.29 -8.79 4.51
C SER A 58 3.56 -7.96 4.58
N TRP A 59 4.58 -8.51 5.24
CA TRP A 59 5.87 -7.85 5.36
C TRP A 59 6.99 -8.88 5.48
N TYR A 60 8.20 -8.46 5.11
CA TYR A 60 9.41 -9.25 5.29
C TYR A 60 10.57 -8.34 5.69
N LEU A 61 11.28 -8.72 6.75
CA LEU A 61 12.43 -7.98 7.24
C LEU A 61 13.63 -8.92 7.33
N ARG A 62 14.67 -8.60 6.57
CA ARG A 62 15.98 -9.25 6.64
C ARG A 62 17.02 -8.21 6.99
N GLY A 63 17.58 -8.29 8.21
CA GLY A 63 18.68 -7.43 8.62
C GLY A 63 20.01 -7.79 7.96
N GLY A 64 21.04 -6.96 8.17
CA GLY A 64 22.43 -7.28 7.81
C GLY A 64 23.07 -6.47 6.68
N GLY A 65 22.44 -5.36 6.27
CA GLY A 65 23.02 -4.41 5.30
C GLY A 65 23.31 -5.04 3.94
N VAL A 66 24.17 -4.41 3.13
CA VAL A 66 24.51 -4.91 1.77
C VAL A 66 25.05 -6.34 1.80
N GLN A 67 25.85 -6.69 2.83
CA GLN A 67 26.51 -8.00 2.93
C GLN A 67 25.53 -9.17 3.01
N ASN A 68 24.34 -8.95 3.60
CA ASN A 68 23.29 -9.96 3.72
C ASN A 68 22.05 -9.59 2.90
N GLU A 69 22.23 -8.71 1.91
CA GLU A 69 21.14 -8.20 1.07
C GLU A 69 19.94 -7.77 1.93
N GLY A 70 20.17 -6.87 2.90
CA GLY A 70 19.14 -6.46 3.83
C GLY A 70 17.89 -5.96 3.11
N LEU A 71 16.72 -6.44 3.52
CA LEU A 71 15.42 -6.12 2.92
C LEU A 71 14.46 -5.63 4.00
N ASP A 72 13.64 -4.65 3.63
CA ASP A 72 12.46 -4.26 4.40
C ASP A 72 11.30 -4.08 3.40
N LEU A 73 10.43 -5.09 3.32
CA LEU A 73 9.33 -5.19 2.37
C LEU A 73 8.01 -5.06 3.12
N ASN A 74 7.11 -4.21 2.63
CA ASN A 74 5.79 -3.99 3.21
C ASN A 74 4.74 -3.89 2.11
N TYR A 75 3.62 -4.59 2.31
CA TYR A 75 2.56 -4.71 1.32
C TYR A 75 1.20 -4.56 1.99
N LEU A 76 0.44 -3.54 1.59
CA LEU A 76 -0.98 -3.44 1.88
C LEU A 76 -1.74 -3.79 0.60
N TYR A 77 -2.61 -4.80 0.66
CA TYR A 77 -3.28 -5.27 -0.54
C TYR A 77 -4.72 -5.70 -0.33
N PHE A 78 -5.47 -5.67 -1.42
CA PHE A 78 -6.87 -6.08 -1.47
C PHE A 78 -7.23 -6.57 -2.87
N ASP A 79 -8.33 -7.31 -2.96
CA ASP A 79 -8.89 -7.78 -4.23
C ASP A 79 -10.13 -6.94 -4.57
N SER A 80 -10.23 -6.51 -5.83
CA SER A 80 -11.42 -5.85 -6.37
C SER A 80 -11.73 -6.43 -7.74
N GLY A 81 -12.74 -7.30 -7.78
CA GLY A 81 -13.05 -8.11 -8.96
C GLY A 81 -11.91 -9.07 -9.30
N ILE A 82 -11.49 -9.09 -10.57
CA ILE A 82 -10.39 -9.93 -11.06
C ILE A 82 -9.00 -9.38 -10.73
N TYR A 83 -8.91 -8.17 -10.15
CA TYR A 83 -7.64 -7.51 -9.90
C TYR A 83 -7.27 -7.54 -8.41
N ARG A 84 -5.98 -7.72 -8.15
CA ARG A 84 -5.34 -7.45 -6.87
C ARG A 84 -4.57 -6.15 -6.96
N TYR A 85 -4.77 -5.28 -5.98
CA TYR A 85 -4.05 -4.02 -5.84
C TYR A 85 -3.11 -4.14 -4.65
N VAL A 86 -1.83 -3.91 -4.87
CA VAL A 86 -0.79 -4.03 -3.84
C VAL A 86 -0.06 -2.70 -3.74
N VAL A 87 -0.25 -1.99 -2.64
CA VAL A 87 0.57 -0.83 -2.30
C VAL A 87 1.84 -1.34 -1.66
N PHE A 88 2.99 -0.99 -2.21
CA PHE A 88 4.28 -1.49 -1.75
C PHE A 88 5.21 -0.37 -1.26
N GLN A 89 6.00 -0.71 -0.25
CA GLN A 89 7.17 0.02 0.24
C GLN A 89 8.29 -1.01 0.40
N GLU A 90 9.26 -0.99 -0.51
CA GLU A 90 10.30 -2.02 -0.66
C GLU A 90 11.69 -1.40 -0.56
N TYR A 91 12.36 -1.58 0.57
CA TYR A 91 13.76 -1.20 0.74
C TYR A 91 14.69 -2.36 0.42
N SER A 92 15.77 -2.06 -0.30
CA SER A 92 16.88 -2.98 -0.48
C SER A 92 18.20 -2.30 -0.14
N ALA A 93 19.00 -2.95 0.70
CA ALA A 93 20.33 -2.49 1.04
C ALA A 93 21.26 -2.51 -0.19
N ASN A 94 21.06 -3.44 -1.13
CA ASN A 94 21.89 -3.54 -2.34
C ASN A 94 21.76 -2.31 -3.23
N SER A 95 20.54 -1.84 -3.46
CA SER A 95 20.26 -0.62 -4.23
C SER A 95 20.33 0.66 -3.38
N GLN A 96 20.39 0.50 -2.04
CA GLN A 96 20.37 1.59 -1.06
C GLN A 96 19.19 2.56 -1.26
N ARG A 97 18.05 2.03 -1.70
CA ARG A 97 16.85 2.83 -1.96
C ARG A 97 15.59 2.09 -1.53
N THR A 98 14.54 2.87 -1.34
CA THR A 98 13.18 2.36 -1.14
C THR A 98 12.37 2.67 -2.39
N ASP A 99 11.80 1.63 -2.98
CA ASP A 99 10.86 1.72 -4.08
C ASP A 99 9.42 1.72 -3.54
N TYR A 100 8.55 2.52 -4.16
CA TYR A 100 7.15 2.68 -3.75
C TYR A 100 6.23 2.68 -4.97
N GLY A 101 5.01 2.22 -4.79
CA GLY A 101 4.02 2.26 -5.86
C GLY A 101 2.83 1.33 -5.62
N ILE A 102 2.15 1.01 -6.72
CA ILE A 102 1.03 0.08 -6.75
C ILE A 102 1.32 -1.01 -7.78
N LYS A 103 1.31 -2.28 -7.38
CA LYS A 103 1.25 -3.43 -8.30
C LYS A 103 -0.22 -3.76 -8.54
N VAL A 104 -0.63 -3.74 -9.80
CA VAL A 104 -1.98 -4.16 -10.23
C VAL A 104 -1.83 -5.50 -10.93
N ILE A 105 -2.37 -6.54 -10.31
CA ILE A 105 -2.19 -7.94 -10.75
C ILE A 105 -3.54 -8.47 -11.20
N ASN A 106 -3.65 -8.91 -12.45
CA ASN A 106 -4.80 -9.68 -12.91
C ASN A 106 -4.70 -11.10 -12.33
N ARG A 107 -5.68 -11.51 -11.53
CA ARG A 107 -5.65 -12.77 -10.78
C ARG A 107 -5.89 -14.01 -11.64
N GLU A 108 -6.52 -13.84 -12.81
CA GLU A 108 -6.78 -14.89 -13.78
C GLU A 108 -5.58 -15.13 -14.69
N THR A 109 -4.99 -14.06 -15.24
CA THR A 109 -3.86 -14.16 -16.20
C THR A 109 -2.48 -14.05 -15.55
N LYS A 110 -2.42 -13.59 -14.30
CA LYS A 110 -1.18 -13.25 -13.56
C LYS A 110 -0.38 -12.08 -14.15
N ASN A 111 -0.94 -11.35 -15.11
CA ASN A 111 -0.30 -10.14 -15.64
C ASN A 111 -0.16 -9.06 -14.54
N LYS A 112 1.06 -8.53 -14.39
CA LYS A 112 1.43 -7.51 -13.40
C LYS A 112 1.75 -6.20 -14.11
N THR A 113 1.12 -5.11 -13.68
CA THR A 113 1.47 -3.74 -14.06
C THR A 113 1.89 -2.97 -12.82
N VAL A 114 2.97 -2.19 -12.92
CA VAL A 114 3.45 -1.33 -11.82
C VAL A 114 3.12 0.12 -12.12
N ILE A 115 2.54 0.79 -11.13
CA ILE A 115 2.34 2.23 -11.11
C ILE A 115 3.34 2.80 -10.11
N GLU A 116 4.37 3.47 -10.61
CA GLU A 116 5.47 3.99 -9.80
C GLU A 116 5.06 5.28 -9.06
N ALA A 117 5.46 5.37 -7.79
CA ALA A 117 5.38 6.61 -7.03
C ALA A 117 6.49 7.59 -7.46
N ASN A 118 6.24 8.88 -7.29
CA ASN A 118 7.28 9.88 -7.19
C ASN A 118 7.84 9.85 -5.76
N PRO A 119 9.09 9.36 -5.56
CA PRO A 119 9.63 9.11 -4.22
C PRO A 119 9.76 10.38 -3.36
N THR A 120 9.82 11.58 -3.96
CA THR A 120 9.94 12.84 -3.21
C THR A 120 8.62 13.30 -2.60
N THR A 121 7.51 12.62 -2.92
CA THR A 121 6.16 12.97 -2.45
C THR A 121 5.60 11.98 -1.44
N VAL A 122 6.40 10.97 -1.06
CA VAL A 122 5.95 9.94 -0.13
C VAL A 122 5.87 10.52 1.28
N GLU A 123 4.69 10.42 1.89
CA GLU A 123 4.46 10.76 3.29
C GLU A 123 3.92 9.54 4.04
N GLY A 124 4.35 9.37 5.29
CA GLY A 124 3.98 8.23 6.13
C GLY A 124 4.78 6.95 5.83
N THR A 125 4.30 5.82 6.33
CA THR A 125 4.95 4.51 6.11
C THR A 125 3.98 3.35 6.26
N LEU A 126 4.14 2.33 5.41
CA LEU A 126 3.40 1.07 5.52
C LEU A 126 3.88 0.20 6.70
N SER A 127 5.11 0.38 7.19
CA SER A 127 5.62 -0.42 8.32
C SER A 127 4.78 -0.28 9.59
N ASN A 128 4.02 0.81 9.72
CA ASN A 128 3.08 1.02 10.83
C ASN A 128 1.97 -0.04 10.90
N PHE A 129 1.65 -0.72 9.79
CA PHE A 129 0.62 -1.77 9.79
C PHE A 129 1.08 -3.10 10.41
N ARG A 130 2.39 -3.27 10.67
CA ARG A 130 2.93 -4.48 11.33
C ARG A 130 2.32 -4.74 12.71
N ASP A 131 1.97 -3.67 13.42
CA ASP A 131 1.44 -3.74 14.79
C ASP A 131 -0.10 -3.60 14.85
N VAL A 132 -0.77 -3.44 13.70
CA VAL A 132 -2.22 -3.21 13.64
C VAL A 132 -2.96 -4.54 13.74
N LYS A 133 -3.50 -4.87 14.92
CA LYS A 133 -4.20 -6.15 15.16
C LYS A 133 -5.49 -6.33 14.36
N SER A 134 -6.08 -5.24 13.90
CA SER A 134 -7.36 -5.27 13.17
C SER A 134 -7.19 -5.69 11.71
N ILE A 135 -5.98 -5.57 11.13
CA ILE A 135 -5.75 -5.94 9.74
C ILE A 135 -5.43 -7.44 9.63
N LYS A 136 -5.91 -8.06 8.56
CA LYS A 136 -5.61 -9.47 8.31
C LYS A 136 -4.15 -9.63 7.88
N GLU A 137 -3.43 -10.53 8.53
CA GLU A 137 -2.08 -10.91 8.12
C GLU A 137 -2.09 -11.68 6.79
N GLY A 138 -1.15 -11.33 5.92
CA GLY A 138 -0.90 -11.95 4.63
C GLY A 138 0.48 -12.61 4.57
N ASP A 139 0.65 -13.54 3.63
CA ASP A 139 1.86 -14.35 3.46
C ASP A 139 2.58 -14.12 2.11
N GLU A 140 1.98 -13.35 1.20
CA GLU A 140 2.52 -13.14 -0.15
C GLU A 140 3.57 -12.03 -0.18
N LEU A 141 4.74 -12.33 -0.76
CA LEU A 141 5.80 -11.38 -1.09
C LEU A 141 5.71 -11.11 -2.59
N PHE A 142 5.15 -9.96 -2.97
CA PHE A 142 4.77 -9.63 -4.34
C PHE A 142 5.96 -9.26 -5.25
N GLU A 143 7.13 -9.85 -5.02
CA GLU A 143 8.36 -9.61 -5.80
C GLU A 143 8.18 -9.93 -7.29
#